data_AF-A0A1W1Y9B5-F1
#
_entry.id   AF-A0A1W1Y9B5-F1
#
_cell.length_a   1.000
_cell.length_b   1.000
_cell.length_c   1.000
_cell.angle_alpha   90.00
_cell.angle_beta   90.00
_cell.angle_gamma   90.00
#
_symmetry.space_group_name_H-M   'P 1'
#
loop_
_entity.id
_entity.type
_entity.pdbx_description
1 polymer ?
#
loop_
_entity_poly.entity_id
_entity_poly.type
_entity_poly.pdbx_seq_one_letter_code
_entity_poly.pdbx_strand_id
1 'polypeptide(L)'
;MTYRLVVETMTLPDLSNAMPDEPLRLSEAVWLPSLGRRISEKIFRTAIANGDLRAERLGRTLYVTPAAIAEWRENAAVTPAERSRAPEPRRDDGRAAASRAKARSALAALKDAR
;
A
#
# COMPACT_ATOMS: atom_id res chain seq x y z
N MET A 1 -26.68 34.45 -5.30
CA MET A 1 -26.54 33.03 -5.73
C MET A 1 -26.01 32.25 -4.55
N THR A 2 -26.83 31.40 -3.95
CA THR A 2 -26.48 30.63 -2.75
C THR A 2 -26.06 29.23 -3.18
N TYR A 3 -24.79 28.88 -2.97
CA TYR A 3 -24.28 27.55 -3.29
C TYR A 3 -24.73 26.56 -2.21
N ARG A 4 -25.60 25.62 -2.57
CA ARG A 4 -26.01 24.51 -1.71
C ARG A 4 -24.95 23.41 -1.83
N LEU A 5 -24.12 23.25 -0.80
CA LEU A 5 -23.27 22.08 -0.63
C LEU A 5 -24.17 20.86 -0.44
N VAL A 6 -24.31 20.06 -1.49
CA VAL A 6 -24.85 18.70 -1.39
C VAL A 6 -23.73 17.86 -0.80
N VAL A 7 -23.73 17.70 0.52
CA VAL A 7 -22.88 16.73 1.18
C VAL A 7 -23.49 15.36 0.85
N GLU A 8 -22.99 14.71 -0.19
CA GLU A 8 -23.25 13.29 -0.40
C GLU A 8 -22.77 12.55 0.85
N THR A 9 -23.72 12.08 1.65
CA THR A 9 -23.45 11.23 2.79
C THR A 9 -22.91 9.91 2.25
N MET A 10 -21.59 9.81 2.15
CA MET A 10 -20.93 8.51 2.01
C MET A 10 -21.33 7.67 3.22
N THR A 11 -22.20 6.68 3.00
CA THR A 11 -22.60 5.72 4.02
C THR A 11 -21.36 4.99 4.49
N LEU A 12 -20.85 5.36 5.66
CA LEU A 12 -19.71 4.70 6.29
C LEU A 12 -20.17 3.30 6.71
N PRO A 13 -19.44 2.23 6.37
CA PRO A 13 -19.76 0.90 6.87
C PRO A 13 -19.56 0.90 8.40
N ASP A 14 -20.61 0.57 9.14
CA ASP A 14 -20.54 0.40 10.59
C ASP A 14 -19.90 -0.96 10.90
N LEU A 15 -18.61 -0.94 11.23
CA LEU A 15 -17.82 -2.12 11.59
C LEU A 15 -17.55 -2.19 13.09
N SER A 16 -18.36 -1.51 13.91
CA SER A 16 -18.21 -1.49 15.37
C SER A 16 -18.45 -2.87 16.00
N ASN A 17 -19.22 -3.74 15.34
CA ASN A 17 -19.57 -5.09 15.78
C ASN A 17 -18.95 -6.20 14.91
N ALA A 18 -17.94 -5.88 14.08
CA ALA A 18 -17.30 -6.88 13.22
C ALA A 18 -16.71 -8.02 14.07
N MET A 19 -17.01 -9.28 13.71
CA MET A 19 -16.50 -10.41 14.49
C MET A 19 -14.99 -10.61 14.26
N PRO A 20 -14.22 -11.11 15.25
CA PRO A 20 -12.77 -11.25 15.13
C PRO A 20 -12.30 -12.07 13.91
N ASP A 21 -13.07 -13.09 13.53
CA ASP A 21 -12.79 -14.00 12.43
C ASP A 21 -13.55 -13.65 11.14
N GLU A 22 -14.30 -12.54 11.13
CA GLU A 22 -15.05 -12.12 9.96
C GLU A 22 -14.09 -11.62 8.86
N PRO A 23 -14.14 -12.18 7.64
CA PRO A 23 -13.27 -11.75 6.57
C PRO A 23 -13.74 -10.40 6.02
N LEU A 24 -12.90 -9.38 6.17
CA LEU A 24 -13.15 -8.03 5.67
C LEU A 24 -12.27 -7.72 4.47
N ARG A 25 -12.81 -6.99 3.49
CA ARG A 25 -11.98 -6.46 2.40
C ARG A 25 -11.03 -5.41 2.95
N LEU A 26 -9.90 -5.20 2.28
CA LEU A 26 -8.98 -4.14 2.68
C LEU A 26 -9.64 -2.75 2.70
N SER A 27 -10.57 -2.48 1.77
CA SER A 27 -11.33 -1.23 1.72
C SER A 27 -12.30 -1.02 2.88
N GLU A 28 -12.68 -2.11 3.56
CA GLU A 28 -13.55 -2.10 4.74
C GLU A 28 -12.70 -2.03 6.01
N ALA A 29 -11.62 -2.81 6.06
CA ALA A 29 -10.69 -2.89 7.18
C ALA A 29 -10.10 -1.53 7.59
N VAL A 30 -9.95 -0.57 6.67
CA VAL A 30 -9.48 0.80 6.98
C VAL A 30 -10.39 1.56 7.95
N TRP A 31 -11.65 1.12 8.08
CA TRP A 31 -12.67 1.73 8.94
C TRP A 31 -12.79 1.05 10.30
N LEU A 32 -11.99 0.02 10.59
CA LEU A 32 -12.06 -0.66 11.87
C LEU A 32 -11.71 0.28 13.04
N PRO A 33 -12.56 0.35 14.08
CA PRO A 33 -12.32 1.23 15.23
C PRO A 33 -11.07 0.81 16.04
N SER A 34 -10.73 -0.49 16.03
CA SER A 34 -9.54 -1.05 16.70
C SER A 34 -8.22 -0.45 16.20
N LEU A 35 -8.21 0.20 15.04
CA LEU A 35 -7.03 0.88 14.52
C LEU A 35 -6.68 2.16 15.30
N GLY A 36 -7.64 2.79 15.97
CA GLY A 36 -7.48 4.06 16.71
C GLY A 36 -7.05 5.27 15.87
N ARG A 37 -6.71 5.07 14.59
CA ARG A 37 -6.34 6.08 13.60
C ARG A 37 -6.66 5.56 12.21
N ARG A 38 -6.86 6.48 11.26
CA ARG A 38 -7.06 6.11 9.85
C ARG A 38 -5.77 5.54 9.28
N ILE A 39 -5.81 4.26 8.89
CA ILE A 39 -4.77 3.60 8.11
C ILE A 39 -5.23 3.50 6.67
N SER A 40 -4.34 3.80 5.73
CA SER A 40 -4.65 3.63 4.31
C SER A 40 -4.55 2.17 3.89
N GLU A 41 -5.34 1.78 2.89
CA GLU A 41 -5.25 0.45 2.27
C GLU A 41 -3.84 0.12 1.79
N LYS A 42 -3.07 1.12 1.34
CA LYS A 42 -1.68 0.96 0.92
C LYS A 42 -0.82 0.37 2.04
N ILE A 43 -1.02 0.80 3.28
CA ILE A 43 -0.25 0.29 4.42
C ILE A 43 -0.56 -1.19 4.65
N PHE A 44 -1.84 -1.59 4.56
CA PHE A 44 -2.20 -3.01 4.65
C PHE A 44 -1.58 -3.83 3.53
N ARG A 45 -1.60 -3.32 2.30
CA ARG A 45 -0.94 -4.00 1.15
C ARG A 45 0.56 -4.18 1.38
N THR A 46 1.23 -3.17 1.95
CA THR A 46 2.65 -3.28 2.30
C THR A 46 2.88 -4.32 3.42
N ALA A 47 2.07 -4.30 4.49
CA ALA A 47 2.17 -5.29 5.57
C ALA A 47 1.95 -6.72 5.07
N ILE A 48 0.98 -6.92 4.16
CA ILE A 48 0.74 -8.23 3.52
C ILE A 48 1.92 -8.64 2.64
N ALA A 49 2.47 -7.71 1.85
CA ALA A 49 3.62 -7.98 0.99
C ALA A 49 4.88 -8.35 1.79
N ASN A 50 5.05 -7.78 2.97
CA ASN A 50 6.14 -8.10 3.89
C ASN A 50 5.94 -9.42 4.66
N GLY A 51 4.71 -9.95 4.68
CA GLY A 51 4.34 -11.11 5.50
C GLY A 51 3.96 -10.79 6.95
N ASP A 52 3.91 -9.49 7.30
CA ASP A 52 3.58 -9.02 8.67
C ASP A 52 2.08 -9.14 8.99
N LEU A 53 1.23 -9.11 7.96
CA LEU A 53 -0.23 -9.19 8.09
C LEU A 53 -0.76 -10.39 7.30
N ARG A 54 -1.46 -11.28 8.00
CA ARG A 54 -2.14 -12.42 7.38
C ARG A 54 -3.35 -11.93 6.57
N ALA A 55 -3.40 -12.35 5.31
CA ALA A 55 -4.51 -12.08 4.41
C ALA A 55 -4.84 -13.32 3.58
N GLU A 56 -6.12 -13.50 3.31
CA GLU A 56 -6.62 -14.53 2.41
C GLU A 56 -6.94 -13.90 1.05
N ARG A 57 -6.50 -14.55 -0.03
CA ARG A 57 -6.74 -14.07 -1.38
C ARG A 57 -7.83 -14.88 -2.06
N LEU A 58 -8.96 -14.24 -2.34
CA LEU A 58 -10.04 -14.82 -3.14
C LEU A 58 -10.11 -14.08 -4.49
N GLY A 59 -9.51 -14.70 -5.51
CA GLY A 59 -9.39 -14.13 -6.86
C GLY A 59 -8.48 -12.89 -6.91
N ARG A 60 -9.07 -11.72 -7.16
CA ARG A 60 -8.36 -10.42 -7.20
C ARG A 60 -8.47 -9.63 -5.90
N THR A 61 -9.29 -10.11 -4.96
CA THR A 61 -9.59 -9.41 -3.71
C THR A 61 -8.81 -10.02 -2.56
N LEU A 62 -8.28 -9.16 -1.70
CA LEU A 62 -7.61 -9.55 -0.45
C LEU A 62 -8.57 -9.32 0.71
N TYR A 63 -8.67 -10.33 1.56
CA TYR A 63 -9.46 -10.33 2.78
C TYR A 63 -8.54 -10.44 3.98
N VAL A 64 -8.89 -9.74 5.05
CA VAL A 64 -8.19 -9.70 6.32
C VAL A 64 -9.22 -9.82 7.43
N THR A 65 -8.85 -10.44 8.54
CA THR A 65 -9.73 -10.52 9.71
C THR A 65 -9.38 -9.43 10.73
N PRO A 66 -10.34 -8.92 11.50
CA PRO A 66 -10.04 -7.99 12.60
C PRO A 66 -9.01 -8.54 13.59
N ALA A 67 -9.03 -9.85 13.86
CA ALA A 67 -8.03 -10.50 14.72
C ALA A 67 -6.60 -10.38 14.15
N ALA A 68 -6.41 -10.66 12.85
CA ALA A 68 -5.10 -10.55 12.21
C ALA A 68 -4.57 -9.10 12.23
N ILE A 69 -5.46 -8.11 12.12
CA ILE A 69 -5.11 -6.69 12.20
C ILE A 69 -4.71 -6.30 13.63
N ALA A 70 -5.40 -6.82 14.65
CA ALA A 70 -5.05 -6.59 16.05
C ALA A 70 -3.67 -7.18 16.37
N GLU A 71 -3.42 -8.43 15.98
CA GLU A 71 -2.12 -9.09 16.15
C GLU A 71 -0.99 -8.31 15.45
N TRP A 72 -1.20 -7.90 14.19
CA TRP A 72 -0.25 -7.07 13.46
C TRP A 72 0.04 -5.75 14.18
N ARG A 73 -0.98 -5.10 14.76
CA ARG A 73 -0.82 -3.85 15.51
C ARG A 73 -0.03 -4.05 16.80
N GLU A 74 -0.29 -5.11 17.53
CA GLU A 74 0.44 -5.46 18.75
C GLU A 74 1.92 -5.70 18.43
N ASN A 75 2.21 -6.49 17.39
CA ASN A 75 3.58 -6.74 16.93
C ASN A 75 4.30 -5.46 16.46
N ALA A 76 3.58 -4.57 15.76
CA ALA A 76 4.10 -3.29 15.31
C ALA A 76 4.32 -2.28 16.46
N ALA A 77 3.59 -2.41 17.58
CA ALA A 77 3.80 -1.59 18.76
C ALA A 77 5.01 -2.07 19.59
N VAL A 78 5.25 -3.38 19.61
CA VAL A 78 6.38 -4.01 20.31
C VAL A 78 7.70 -3.79 19.56
N THR A 79 7.67 -3.74 18.23
CA THR A 79 8.87 -3.49 17.42
C THR A 79 9.12 -1.98 17.32
N PRO A 80 10.18 -1.41 17.92
CA PRO A 80 10.52 -0.01 17.69
C PRO A 80 10.76 0.15 16.18
N ALA A 81 10.01 1.06 15.56
CA ALA A 81 10.15 1.36 14.14
C ALA A 81 11.56 1.91 13.88
N GLU A 82 12.52 1.03 13.57
CA GLU A 82 13.73 1.43 12.90
C GLU A 82 13.28 2.16 11.63
N ARG A 83 13.52 3.47 11.60
CA ARG A 83 13.32 4.27 10.40
C ARG A 83 14.36 3.83 9.38
N SER A 84 14.14 2.68 8.75
CA SER A 84 14.84 2.28 7.54
C SER A 84 14.31 3.14 6.40
N ARG A 85 14.81 4.38 6.37
CA ARG A 85 14.75 5.26 5.21
C ARG A 85 15.75 4.71 4.19
N ALA A 86 15.34 3.68 3.47
CA ALA A 86 15.90 3.36 2.17
C ALA A 86 14.73 3.28 1.20
N PRO A 87 14.61 4.19 0.21
CA PRO A 87 13.72 3.93 -0.90
C PRO A 87 14.28 2.70 -1.62
N GLU A 88 13.59 1.55 -1.50
CA GLU A 88 13.82 0.46 -2.45
C GLU A 88 13.63 1.03 -3.86
N PRO A 89 14.64 0.93 -4.74
CA PRO A 89 14.42 1.28 -6.13
C PRO A 89 13.41 0.28 -6.68
N ARG A 90 12.23 0.79 -7.03
CA ARG A 90 11.25 0.09 -7.88
C ARG A 90 12.03 -0.56 -9.03
N ARG A 91 11.96 -1.89 -9.10
CA ARG A 91 12.32 -2.64 -10.30
C ARG A 91 11.22 -2.45 -11.33
N ASP A 92 11.17 -1.24 -11.89
CA ASP A 92 10.59 -0.97 -13.18
C ASP A 92 11.69 -0.32 -14.04
N ASP A 93 11.61 -0.52 -15.35
CA ASP A 93 12.46 0.06 -16.39
C ASP A 93 13.71 -0.72 -16.83
N GLY A 94 13.46 -1.91 -17.39
CA GLY A 94 14.23 -2.43 -18.54
C GLY A 94 14.29 -1.49 -19.76
N ARG A 95 13.73 -0.27 -19.68
CA ARG A 95 13.73 0.75 -20.73
C ARG A 95 14.84 1.81 -20.57
N ALA A 96 15.41 1.97 -19.36
CA ALA A 96 16.44 2.97 -19.09
C ALA A 96 17.85 2.54 -19.55
N ALA A 97 18.14 1.23 -19.54
CA ALA A 97 19.44 0.70 -19.99
C ALA A 97 19.67 0.91 -21.50
N ALA A 98 18.62 0.76 -22.32
CA ALA A 98 18.71 0.98 -23.77
C ALA A 98 19.01 2.44 -24.14
N SER A 99 18.58 3.40 -23.32
CA SER A 99 18.77 4.83 -23.58
C SER A 99 20.22 5.29 -23.33
N ARG A 100 20.91 4.71 -22.32
CA ARG A 100 22.34 5.01 -22.07
C ARG A 100 23.27 4.33 -23.09
N ALA A 101 22.93 3.14 -23.57
CA ALA A 101 23.69 2.48 -24.63
C ALA A 101 23.66 3.28 -25.94
N LYS A 102 22.50 3.80 -26.34
CA LYS A 102 22.35 4.61 -27.56
C LYS A 102 23.08 5.96 -27.47
N ALA A 103 23.08 6.60 -26.30
CA ALA A 103 23.81 7.85 -26.07
C ALA A 103 25.34 7.68 -26.12
N ARG A 104 25.87 6.54 -25.62
CA ARG A 104 27.31 6.24 -25.72
C ARG A 104 27.75 5.93 -27.15
N SER A 105 26.95 5.19 -27.91
CA SER A 105 27.26 4.91 -29.32
C SER A 105 27.21 6.17 -30.19
N ALA A 106 26.28 7.09 -29.92
CA ALA A 106 26.21 8.38 -30.63
C ALA A 106 27.43 9.28 -30.33
N LEU A 107 27.92 9.29 -29.08
CA LEU A 107 29.10 10.08 -28.71
C LEU A 107 30.42 9.49 -29.27
N ALA A 108 30.50 8.16 -29.40
CA ALA A 108 31.64 7.51 -30.04
C ALA A 108 31.72 7.84 -31.54
N ALA A 109 30.58 7.81 -32.25
CA ALA A 109 30.51 8.15 -33.67
C ALA A 109 30.92 9.61 -33.97
N LEU A 110 30.65 10.55 -33.05
CA LEU A 110 31.05 11.96 -33.16
C LEU A 110 32.55 12.20 -32.96
N LYS A 111 33.27 11.26 -32.33
CA LYS A 111 34.72 11.38 -32.12
C LYS A 111 35.55 10.77 -33.26
N ASP A 112 35.00 9.81 -33.98
CA ASP A 112 35.63 9.19 -35.16
C ASP A 112 35.46 10.02 -36.45
N ALA A 113 34.50 10.96 -36.46
CA ALA A 113 34.19 11.81 -37.61
C ALA A 113 34.99 13.14 -37.66
N ARG A 114 36.06 13.28 -36.86
CA ARG A 114 36.95 14.45 -36.83
C ARG A 114 38.39 14.02 -37.04
#